data_AF-U4QX06-F1
#
_entry.id   AF-U4QX06-F1
#
_cell.length_a   1.000
_cell.length_b   1.000
_cell.length_c   1.000
_cell.angle_alpha   90.00
_cell.angle_beta   90.00
_cell.angle_gamma   90.00
#
_symmetry.space_group_name_H-M   'P 1'
#
loop_
_entity.id
_entity.type
_entity.pdbx_description
1 polymer ?
#
loop_
_entity_poly.entity_id
_entity_poly.type
_entity_poly.pdbx_seq_one_letter_code
_entity_poly.pdbx_strand_id
1 'polypeptide(L)'
;MLNTNSQNFANNSWENAFYQITHNGVFIPSSTLIRRWFRDICYIGPRNKTNIYLADVYGLIVMLGFRDELNNQLDKHNSFHSRTEDLAYMLTLSPKLVRKTEDKLIELGLIEIKRLRGKKNIYRINAEELNKMFEELGYYYPID
;
A
#
# COMPACT_ATOMS: atom_id res chain seq x y z
N MET A 1 0.92 -18.70 -23.95
CA MET A 1 1.31 -18.90 -22.53
C MET A 1 1.39 -17.54 -21.85
N LEU A 2 0.48 -17.23 -20.92
CA LEU A 2 0.45 -15.95 -20.21
C LEU A 2 1.32 -16.03 -18.95
N ASN A 3 2.56 -15.52 -19.10
CA ASN A 3 3.38 -14.79 -18.15
C ASN A 3 3.24 -15.08 -16.63
N THR A 4 3.79 -16.21 -16.19
CA THR A 4 4.06 -16.57 -14.78
C THR A 4 5.03 -15.63 -14.06
N ASN A 5 5.79 -14.80 -14.78
CA ASN A 5 6.76 -13.87 -14.17
C ASN A 5 6.10 -12.69 -13.43
N SER A 6 4.87 -12.34 -13.79
CA SER A 6 4.14 -11.22 -13.15
C SER A 6 3.60 -11.56 -11.76
N GLN A 7 3.26 -12.83 -11.50
CA GLN A 7 2.82 -13.28 -10.17
C GLN A 7 3.99 -13.44 -9.20
N ASN A 8 5.15 -13.92 -9.67
CA ASN A 8 6.33 -14.11 -8.82
C ASN A 8 6.96 -12.77 -8.35
N PHE A 9 6.94 -11.72 -9.18
CA PHE A 9 7.51 -10.42 -8.78
C PHE A 9 6.58 -9.59 -7.88
N ALA A 10 5.26 -9.65 -8.07
CA ALA A 10 4.31 -8.98 -7.17
C ALA A 10 4.35 -9.58 -5.75
N ASN A 11 4.63 -10.88 -5.60
CA ASN A 11 4.96 -11.47 -4.29
C ASN A 11 6.25 -10.88 -3.72
N ASN A 12 7.31 -10.76 -4.54
CA ASN A 12 8.61 -10.27 -4.08
C ASN A 12 8.59 -8.81 -3.57
N SER A 13 7.75 -7.92 -4.11
CA SER A 13 7.71 -6.52 -3.63
C SER A 13 6.95 -6.36 -2.33
N TRP A 14 5.87 -7.11 -2.14
CA TRP A 14 5.14 -7.21 -0.87
C TRP A 14 5.98 -7.89 0.21
N GLU A 15 6.63 -9.00 -0.12
CA GLU A 15 7.52 -9.73 0.79
C GLU A 15 8.74 -8.90 1.17
N ASN A 16 9.34 -8.14 0.25
CA ASN A 16 10.44 -7.23 0.58
C ASN A 16 9.99 -6.06 1.46
N ALA A 17 8.86 -5.42 1.15
CA ALA A 17 8.32 -4.34 2.00
C ALA A 17 8.00 -4.86 3.41
N PHE A 18 7.41 -6.06 3.48
CA PHE A 18 7.11 -6.75 4.74
C PHE A 18 8.36 -7.16 5.52
N TYR A 19 9.37 -7.70 4.83
CA TYR A 19 10.66 -8.07 5.40
C TYR A 19 11.34 -6.84 6.03
N GLN A 20 11.34 -5.70 5.34
CA GLN A 20 11.92 -4.47 5.88
C GLN A 20 11.21 -3.98 7.15
N ILE A 21 9.87 -4.10 7.21
CA ILE A 21 9.14 -3.66 8.41
C ILE A 21 9.34 -4.63 9.59
N THR A 22 9.30 -5.94 9.33
CA THR A 22 9.54 -6.97 10.35
C THR A 22 10.97 -6.95 10.91
N HIS A 23 11.96 -6.63 10.08
CA HIS A 23 13.35 -6.47 10.53
C HIS A 23 13.59 -5.21 11.37
N ASN A 24 12.70 -4.23 11.32
CA ASN A 24 12.75 -3.00 12.13
C ASN A 24 12.00 -3.14 13.47
N GLY A 25 11.73 -4.37 13.93
CA GLY A 25 11.21 -4.64 15.27
C GLY A 25 9.68 -4.60 15.40
N VAL A 26 8.93 -4.42 14.31
CA VAL A 26 7.47 -4.48 14.33
C VAL A 26 6.99 -5.87 13.97
N PHE A 27 6.30 -6.50 14.90
CA PHE A 27 5.56 -7.73 14.62
C PHE A 27 4.37 -7.39 13.72
N ILE A 28 4.46 -7.79 12.45
CA ILE A 28 3.36 -7.68 11.50
C ILE A 28 2.78 -9.08 11.24
N PRO A 29 1.43 -9.27 11.24
CA PRO A 29 0.78 -10.50 10.79
C PRO A 29 1.29 -10.93 9.43
N SER A 30 1.38 -12.24 9.18
CA SER A 30 1.57 -12.84 7.84
C SER A 30 1.21 -11.92 6.67
N SER A 31 2.15 -11.69 5.74
CA SER A 31 1.94 -10.93 4.50
C SER A 31 0.70 -11.40 3.72
N THR A 32 0.30 -12.67 3.90
CA THR A 32 -0.91 -13.25 3.32
C THR A 32 -2.20 -12.69 3.92
N LEU A 33 -2.26 -12.49 5.24
CA LEU A 33 -3.45 -11.96 5.92
C LEU A 33 -3.65 -10.48 5.57
N ILE A 34 -2.59 -9.69 5.67
CA ILE A 34 -2.62 -8.27 5.29
C ILE A 34 -3.00 -8.11 3.82
N ARG A 35 -2.36 -8.87 2.93
CA ARG A 35 -2.69 -8.80 1.50
C ARG A 35 -4.10 -9.29 1.20
N ARG A 36 -4.65 -10.22 2.00
CA ARG A 36 -6.05 -10.63 1.89
C ARG A 36 -6.99 -9.51 2.34
N TRP A 37 -6.66 -8.84 3.45
CA TRP A 37 -7.43 -7.71 3.94
C TRP A 37 -7.48 -6.56 2.93
N PHE A 38 -6.33 -6.09 2.44
CA PHE A 38 -6.28 -5.03 1.42
C PHE A 38 -7.04 -5.40 0.16
N ARG A 39 -7.02 -6.68 -0.19
CA ARG A 39 -7.84 -7.22 -1.25
C ARG A 39 -9.31 -7.00 -0.93
N ASP A 40 -9.79 -7.56 0.17
CA ASP A 40 -11.21 -7.59 0.50
C ASP A 40 -11.82 -6.18 0.63
N ILE A 41 -11.10 -5.19 1.19
CA ILE A 41 -11.59 -3.80 1.23
C ILE A 41 -11.56 -3.06 -0.12
N CYS A 42 -10.63 -3.41 -1.01
CA CYS A 42 -10.55 -2.82 -2.35
C CYS A 42 -11.51 -3.50 -3.35
N TYR A 43 -12.09 -4.66 -3.01
CA TYR A 43 -13.06 -5.37 -3.85
C TYR A 43 -14.48 -4.83 -3.66
N ILE A 44 -14.80 -3.73 -4.35
CA ILE A 44 -16.18 -3.31 -4.51
C ILE A 44 -16.77 -4.08 -5.70
N GLY A 45 -17.42 -5.20 -5.42
CA GLY A 45 -18.07 -6.06 -6.43
C GLY A 45 -17.23 -7.27 -6.90
N PRO A 46 -17.54 -7.86 -8.07
CA PRO A 46 -16.94 -9.13 -8.49
C PRO A 46 -15.42 -9.03 -8.70
N ARG A 47 -14.69 -10.06 -8.24
CA ARG A 47 -13.22 -10.11 -8.30
C ARG A 47 -12.73 -10.01 -9.75
N ASN A 48 -12.02 -8.94 -10.08
CA ASN A 48 -11.43 -8.70 -11.39
C ASN A 48 -10.01 -8.08 -11.28
N LYS A 49 -9.31 -7.96 -12.41
CA LYS A 49 -7.93 -7.44 -12.45
C LYS A 49 -7.78 -6.02 -11.90
N THR A 50 -8.76 -5.15 -12.10
CA THR A 50 -8.74 -3.77 -11.58
C THR A 50 -8.69 -3.76 -10.06
N ASN A 51 -9.53 -4.58 -9.41
CA ASN A 51 -9.59 -4.65 -7.96
C ASN A 51 -8.33 -5.29 -7.35
N ILE A 52 -7.67 -6.22 -8.08
CA ILE A 52 -6.33 -6.71 -7.70
C ILE A 52 -5.33 -5.55 -7.68
N TYR A 53 -5.30 -4.71 -8.72
CA TYR A 53 -4.38 -3.59 -8.78
C TYR A 53 -4.64 -2.55 -7.68
N LEU A 54 -5.92 -2.27 -7.36
CA LEU A 54 -6.29 -1.39 -6.24
C LEU A 54 -5.67 -1.87 -4.93
N ALA A 55 -5.87 -3.15 -4.61
CA ALA A 55 -5.32 -3.75 -3.41
C ALA A 55 -3.77 -3.71 -3.39
N ASP A 56 -3.13 -4.06 -4.52
CA ASP A 56 -1.67 -4.11 -4.62
C ASP A 56 -1.05 -2.70 -4.47
N VAL A 57 -1.65 -1.67 -5.06
CA VAL A 57 -1.17 -0.27 -4.96
C VAL A 57 -1.43 0.30 -3.57
N TYR A 58 -2.64 0.12 -3.02
CA TYR A 58 -2.96 0.65 -1.69
C TYR A 58 -2.08 0.03 -0.62
N GLY A 59 -1.93 -1.29 -0.64
CA GLY A 59 -1.09 -1.97 0.33
C GLY A 59 0.37 -1.58 0.25
N LEU A 60 0.94 -1.39 -0.95
CA LEU A 60 2.30 -0.87 -1.07
C LEU A 60 2.44 0.54 -0.47
N ILE A 61 1.47 1.43 -0.71
CA ILE A 61 1.45 2.78 -0.12
C ILE A 61 1.43 2.68 1.41
N VAL A 62 0.57 1.83 1.97
CA VAL A 62 0.47 1.64 3.43
C VAL A 62 1.78 1.12 4.02
N MET A 63 2.38 0.10 3.41
CA MET A 63 3.63 -0.49 3.88
C MET A 63 4.79 0.51 3.86
N LEU A 64 4.85 1.38 2.85
CA LEU A 64 5.85 2.46 2.80
C LEU A 64 5.62 3.50 3.90
N GLY A 65 4.36 3.85 4.19
CA GLY A 65 4.00 4.72 5.31
C GLY A 65 4.52 4.17 6.64
N PHE A 66 4.24 2.91 6.94
CA PHE A 66 4.73 2.26 8.17
C PHE A 66 6.25 2.21 8.25
N ARG A 67 6.92 1.87 7.14
CA ARG A 67 8.38 1.83 7.12
C ARG A 67 8.97 3.20 7.47
N ASP A 68 8.42 4.27 6.90
CA ASP A 68 8.91 5.62 7.14
C ASP A 68 8.55 6.11 8.56
N GLU A 69 7.40 5.69 9.11
CA GLU A 69 7.02 5.90 10.52
C GLU A 69 8.02 5.30 11.49
N LEU A 70 8.40 4.03 11.30
CA LEU A 70 9.34 3.33 12.17
C LEU A 70 10.74 3.91 12.14
N ASN A 71 11.11 4.49 11.02
CA ASN A 71 12.38 5.20 10.89
C ASN A 71 12.31 6.64 11.44
N ASN A 72 11.17 7.06 12.01
CA ASN A 72 10.87 8.44 12.42
C ASN A 72 11.09 9.46 11.29
N GLN A 73 10.76 9.06 10.05
CA GLN A 73 10.95 9.86 8.84
C GLN A 73 9.64 10.43 8.27
N LEU A 74 8.50 10.21 8.94
CA LEU A 74 7.26 10.91 8.60
C LEU A 74 7.39 12.41 8.86
N ASP A 75 6.77 13.20 8.01
CA ASP A 75 6.70 14.65 8.21
C ASP A 75 5.62 15.03 9.23
N LYS A 76 5.48 16.34 9.50
CA LYS A 76 4.50 16.90 10.46
C LYS A 76 3.04 16.54 10.19
N HIS A 77 2.72 15.90 9.07
CA HIS A 77 1.35 15.57 8.66
C HIS A 77 1.09 14.06 8.58
N ASN A 78 1.94 13.23 9.19
CA ASN A 78 1.89 11.78 9.09
C ASN A 78 1.83 11.31 7.63
N SER A 79 2.68 11.93 6.80
CA SER A 79 2.70 11.69 5.36
C SER A 79 4.09 11.31 4.88
N PHE A 80 4.14 10.54 3.78
CA PHE A 80 5.38 10.05 3.20
C PHE A 80 5.51 10.43 1.73
N HIS A 81 6.72 10.35 1.21
CA HIS A 81 7.06 10.89 -0.11
C HIS A 81 7.49 9.78 -1.09
N SER A 82 6.79 9.64 -2.22
CA SER A 82 7.15 8.67 -3.27
C SER A 82 6.82 9.18 -4.68
N ARG A 83 7.47 8.67 -5.72
CA ARG A 83 7.03 8.92 -7.11
C ARG A 83 6.12 7.79 -7.56
N THR A 84 5.13 8.11 -8.39
CA THR A 84 4.28 7.08 -9.00
C THR A 84 5.10 6.09 -9.82
N GLU A 85 6.19 6.56 -10.44
CA GLU A 85 7.14 5.72 -11.19
C GLU A 85 7.86 4.70 -10.28
N ASP A 86 8.18 5.07 -9.04
CA ASP A 86 8.83 4.17 -8.08
C ASP A 86 7.84 3.08 -7.62
N LEU A 87 6.58 3.45 -7.35
CA LEU A 87 5.49 2.51 -7.05
C LEU A 87 5.23 1.55 -8.22
N ALA A 88 5.19 2.09 -9.43
CA ALA A 88 5.00 1.31 -10.66
C ALA A 88 6.13 0.30 -10.88
N TYR A 89 7.38 0.70 -10.63
CA TYR A 89 8.53 -0.20 -10.69
C TYR A 89 8.40 -1.34 -9.66
N MET A 90 8.09 -1.02 -8.40
CA MET A 90 7.93 -2.03 -7.34
C MET A 90 6.80 -3.02 -7.62
N LEU A 91 5.70 -2.58 -8.25
CA LEU A 91 4.55 -3.45 -8.55
C LEU A 91 4.64 -4.11 -9.94
N THR A 92 5.68 -3.82 -10.73
CA THR A 92 5.78 -4.24 -12.15
C THR A 92 4.56 -3.82 -12.98
N LEU A 93 3.95 -2.68 -12.64
CA LEU A 93 2.82 -2.10 -13.34
C LEU A 93 3.28 -0.92 -14.18
N SER A 94 2.50 -0.56 -15.20
CA SER A 94 2.77 0.70 -15.91
C SER A 94 2.47 1.91 -15.01
N PRO A 95 3.23 3.01 -15.07
CA PRO A 95 2.92 4.23 -14.32
C PRO A 95 1.52 4.79 -14.62
N LYS A 96 1.02 4.59 -15.86
CA LYS A 96 -0.35 4.94 -16.25
C LYS A 96 -1.39 4.14 -15.46
N LEU A 97 -1.15 2.85 -15.25
CA LEU A 97 -2.04 2.00 -14.48
C LEU A 97 -2.00 2.39 -13.00
N VAL A 98 -0.81 2.58 -12.43
CA VAL A 98 -0.70 3.03 -11.03
C VAL A 98 -1.39 4.38 -10.82
N ARG A 99 -1.24 5.36 -11.72
CA ARG A 99 -1.97 6.63 -11.63
C ARG A 99 -3.49 6.43 -11.61
N LYS A 100 -4.02 5.59 -12.50
CA LYS A 100 -5.47 5.28 -12.50
C LYS A 100 -5.92 4.62 -11.21
N THR A 101 -5.09 3.72 -10.68
CA THR A 101 -5.36 3.05 -9.42
C THR A 101 -5.32 4.03 -8.25
N GLU A 102 -4.30 4.88 -8.16
CA GLU A 102 -4.20 6.00 -7.21
C GLU A 102 -5.46 6.87 -7.24
N ASP A 103 -5.89 7.32 -8.44
CA ASP A 103 -7.08 8.17 -8.60
C ASP A 103 -8.33 7.46 -8.08
N LYS A 104 -8.46 6.16 -8.30
CA LYS A 104 -9.57 5.37 -7.77
C LYS A 104 -9.49 5.17 -6.26
N LEU A 105 -8.30 4.98 -5.69
CA LEU A 105 -8.11 4.90 -4.23
C LEU A 105 -8.46 6.23 -3.54
N ILE A 106 -8.18 7.37 -4.19
CA ILE A 106 -8.62 8.69 -3.75
C ILE A 106 -10.15 8.79 -3.79
N GLU A 107 -10.79 8.36 -4.89
CA GLU A 107 -12.26 8.34 -5.01
C GLU A 107 -12.92 7.50 -3.91
N LEU A 108 -12.27 6.40 -3.50
CA LEU A 108 -12.72 5.53 -2.42
C LEU A 108 -12.38 6.06 -1.01
N GLY A 109 -11.69 7.19 -0.89
CA GLY A 109 -11.30 7.77 0.40
C GLY A 109 -10.24 6.96 1.16
N LEU A 110 -9.53 6.05 0.49
CA LEU A 110 -8.52 5.19 1.12
C LEU A 110 -7.18 5.92 1.29
N ILE A 111 -6.89 6.89 0.41
CA ILE A 111 -5.67 7.70 0.45
C ILE A 111 -5.96 9.15 0.04
N GLU A 112 -5.10 10.05 0.48
CA GLU A 112 -4.95 11.39 -0.08
C GLU A 112 -3.59 11.49 -0.77
N ILE A 113 -3.54 12.15 -1.94
CA ILE A 113 -2.29 12.39 -2.66
C ILE A 113 -2.17 13.86 -3.04
N LYS A 114 -1.11 14.52 -2.57
CA LYS A 114 -0.67 15.81 -3.11
C LYS A 114 0.36 15.60 -4.20
N ARG A 115 -0.07 15.74 -5.45
CA ARG A 115 0.81 15.59 -6.63
C ARG A 115 1.73 16.81 -6.77
N LEU A 116 3.04 16.59 -6.84
CA LEU A 116 4.05 17.64 -6.99
C LEU A 116 4.78 17.51 -8.32
N ARG A 117 4.71 18.53 -9.18
CA ARG A 117 5.33 18.49 -10.51
C ARG A 117 6.85 18.33 -10.40
N GLY A 118 7.39 17.28 -11.02
CA GLY A 118 8.83 17.01 -11.05
C GLY A 118 9.44 16.60 -9.71
N LYS A 119 8.62 16.32 -8.69
CA LYS A 119 9.06 15.93 -7.34
C LYS A 119 8.32 14.66 -6.90
N LYS A 120 8.70 14.12 -5.74
CA LYS A 120 7.95 13.06 -5.08
C LYS A 120 6.56 13.58 -4.71
N ASN A 121 5.52 12.78 -4.95
CA ASN A 121 4.17 13.04 -4.43
C ASN A 121 4.18 12.84 -2.92
N ILE A 122 3.27 13.54 -2.24
CA ILE A 122 3.02 13.34 -0.81
C ILE A 122 1.78 12.44 -0.69
N TYR A 123 1.92 11.31 0.00
CA TYR A 123 0.85 10.36 0.26
C TYR A 123 0.47 10.41 1.73
N ARG A 124 -0.83 10.43 1.99
CA ARG A 124 -1.40 10.24 3.32
C ARG A 124 -2.42 9.11 3.25
N ILE A 125 -2.35 8.21 4.22
CA ILE A 125 -3.24 7.05 4.33
C ILE A 125 -4.44 7.45 5.18
N ASN A 126 -5.62 6.92 4.87
CA ASN A 126 -6.76 7.04 5.76
C ASN A 126 -6.52 6.20 7.03
N ALA A 127 -6.22 6.86 8.14
CA ALA A 127 -5.93 6.22 9.42
C ALA A 127 -7.14 5.46 9.98
N GLU A 128 -8.37 5.88 9.70
CA GLU A 128 -9.58 5.19 10.17
C GLU A 128 -9.71 3.80 9.52
N GLU A 129 -9.54 3.74 8.20
CA GLU A 129 -9.56 2.48 7.45
C GLU A 129 -8.39 1.56 7.84
N LEU A 130 -7.23 2.16 8.14
CA LEU A 130 -6.08 1.42 8.63
C LEU A 130 -6.30 0.85 10.05
N ASN A 131 -6.95 1.60 10.94
CA ASN A 131 -7.27 1.11 12.28
C ASN A 131 -8.30 -0.03 12.23
N LYS A 132 -9.32 0.08 11.37
CA LYS A 132 -10.27 -1.03 11.10
C LYS A 132 -9.54 -2.29 10.67
N MET A 133 -8.51 -2.18 9.81
CA MET A 133 -7.66 -3.33 9.44
C MET A 133 -7.03 -3.99 10.66
N PHE A 134 -6.38 -3.20 11.52
CA PHE A 134 -5.70 -3.76 12.68
C PHE A 134 -6.67 -4.44 13.63
N GLU A 135 -7.81 -3.82 13.90
CA GLU A 135 -8.87 -4.40 14.72
C GLU A 135 -9.39 -5.73 14.15
N GLU A 136 -9.72 -5.79 12.85
CA GLU A 136 -10.20 -7.01 12.19
C GLU A 136 -9.16 -8.14 12.15
N LEU A 137 -7.88 -7.77 12.05
CA LEU A 137 -6.78 -8.73 12.09
C LEU A 137 -6.43 -9.16 13.53
N GLY A 138 -7.09 -8.61 14.55
CA GLY A 138 -6.86 -8.95 15.96
C GLY A 138 -5.65 -8.25 16.58
N TYR A 139 -5.21 -7.14 15.99
CA TYR A 139 -4.10 -6.32 16.47
C TYR A 139 -4.65 -5.11 17.22
N TYR A 140 -4.29 -5.00 18.49
CA TYR A 140 -4.55 -3.79 19.27
C TYR A 140 -3.32 -2.90 19.18
N TYR A 141 -3.39 -1.85 18.38
CA TYR A 141 -2.43 -0.74 18.43
C TYR A 141 -3.03 0.32 19.37
N PRO A 142 -2.54 0.48 20.61
CA PRO A 142 -2.84 1.68 21.37
C PRO A 142 -2.12 2.83 20.66
N ILE A 143 -2.84 3.52 19.76
CA ILE A 143 -2.39 4.81 19.23
C ILE A 143 -2.91 5.85 20.22
N ASP A 144 -2.01 6.34 21.08
CA ASP A 144 -2.23 7.56 21.88
C ASP A 144 -2.23 8.80 20.98
#